data_AF-A0A8H5ATV5-F1
#
_entry.id   AF-A0A8H5ATV5-F1
#
_cell.length_a   1.000
_cell.length_b   1.000
_cell.length_c   1.000
_cell.angle_alpha   90.00
_cell.angle_beta   90.00
_cell.angle_gamma   90.00
#
_symmetry.space_group_name_H-M   'P 1'
#
loop_
_entity.id
_entity.type
_entity.pdbx_description
1 polymer ?
#
loop_
_entity_poly.entity_id
_entity_poly.type
_entity_poly.pdbx_seq_one_letter_code
_entity_poly.pdbx_strand_id
1 'polypeptide(L)'
;MEVPQCPVKDCNILVDLILQSSSGDQFGAHKHNLQTYGDGFPLSDSIVTDIANDVPILSESTEVVRLMLRFMHRGRQPDLLRLPFDTVARFADAAEKYFIDSATGTQGPGSPC
;
A
#
# COMPACT_ATOMS: atom_id res chain seq x y z
N MET A 1 11.05 3.48 -19.60
CA MET A 1 10.86 2.85 -18.28
C MET A 1 9.55 2.08 -18.36
N GLU A 2 9.57 0.78 -18.07
CA GLU A 2 8.34 -0.02 -18.05
C GLU A 2 7.60 0.25 -16.73
N VAL A 3 6.30 0.51 -16.78
CA VAL A 3 5.50 0.79 -15.58
C VAL A 3 5.18 -0.53 -14.90
N PRO A 4 5.59 -0.76 -13.64
CA PRO A 4 5.26 -1.97 -12.92
C PRO A 4 3.74 -2.14 -12.80
N GLN A 5 3.27 -3.37 -12.91
CA GLN A 5 1.86 -3.69 -12.74
C GLN A 5 1.44 -3.62 -11.27
N CYS A 6 0.15 -3.40 -11.03
CA CYS A 6 -0.42 -3.55 -9.70
C CYS A 6 -0.33 -5.02 -9.26
N PRO A 7 0.14 -5.32 -8.02
CA PRO A 7 0.31 -6.70 -7.57
C PRO A 7 -1.02 -7.39 -7.20
N VAL A 8 -2.15 -6.67 -7.23
CA VAL A 8 -3.48 -7.22 -6.96
C VAL A 8 -4.02 -7.87 -8.24
N LYS A 9 -4.38 -9.16 -8.14
CA LYS A 9 -4.96 -9.91 -9.26
C LYS A 9 -6.25 -9.24 -9.73
N ASP A 10 -6.43 -9.22 -11.05
CA ASP A 10 -7.62 -8.68 -11.72
C ASP A 10 -7.89 -7.18 -11.43
N CYS A 11 -6.86 -6.44 -11.00
CA CYS A 11 -6.94 -4.99 -10.89
C CYS A 11 -6.84 -4.34 -12.28
N ASN A 12 -7.90 -3.61 -12.66
CA ASN A 12 -7.99 -2.90 -13.94
C ASN A 12 -7.92 -1.37 -13.77
N ILE A 13 -7.50 -0.89 -12.60
CA ILE A 13 -7.31 0.55 -12.34
C ILE A 13 -5.99 0.96 -12.99
N LEU A 14 -5.97 2.14 -13.63
CA LEU A 14 -4.75 2.69 -14.20
C LEU A 14 -3.71 2.93 -13.09
N VAL A 15 -2.48 2.45 -13.29
CA VAL A 15 -1.36 2.74 -12.40
C VAL A 15 -0.93 4.20 -12.60
N ASP A 16 -0.98 4.99 -11.53
CA ASP A 16 -0.65 6.43 -11.50
C ASP A 16 0.47 6.76 -10.50
N LEU A 17 1.04 5.73 -9.87
CA LEU A 17 2.12 5.82 -8.90
C LEU A 17 2.98 4.55 -8.96
N ILE A 18 4.29 4.71 -8.76
CA ILE A 18 5.21 3.60 -8.53
C ILE A 18 5.68 3.68 -7.08
N LEU A 19 5.65 2.56 -6.36
CA LEU A 19 6.24 2.39 -5.04
C LEU A 19 7.42 1.43 -5.12
N GLN A 20 8.47 1.66 -4.33
CA GLN A 20 9.57 0.73 -4.20
C GLN A 20 9.64 0.19 -2.76
N SER A 21 9.83 -1.12 -2.61
CA SER A 21 10.12 -1.74 -1.31
C SER A 21 11.57 -1.51 -0.88
N SER A 22 11.89 -1.75 0.39
CA SER A 22 13.28 -1.71 0.88
C SER A 22 14.17 -2.78 0.24
N SER A 23 13.57 -3.82 -0.35
CA SER A 23 14.27 -4.88 -1.09
C SER A 23 14.53 -4.52 -2.56
N GLY A 24 14.03 -3.38 -3.03
CA GLY A 24 14.26 -2.86 -4.38
C GLY A 24 13.18 -3.20 -5.40
N ASP A 25 12.25 -4.10 -5.09
CA ASP A 25 11.11 -4.42 -5.96
C ASP A 25 10.16 -3.21 -6.08
N GLN A 26 9.69 -2.96 -7.30
CA GLN A 26 8.76 -1.88 -7.63
C GLN A 26 7.35 -2.38 -7.90
N PHE A 27 6.35 -1.58 -7.54
CA PHE A 27 4.94 -1.90 -7.64
C PHE A 27 4.16 -0.76 -8.29
N GLY A 28 3.23 -1.10 -9.18
CA GLY A 28 2.21 -0.18 -9.62
C GLY A 28 1.19 0.02 -8.50
N ALA A 29 0.84 1.27 -8.22
CA ALA A 29 -0.14 1.64 -7.20
C ALA A 29 -1.13 2.68 -7.76
N HIS A 30 -2.15 2.98 -6.95
CA HIS A 30 -3.21 3.91 -7.29
C HIS A 30 -3.33 4.96 -6.18
N LYS A 31 -3.00 6.23 -6.46
CA LYS A 31 -3.03 7.33 -5.48
C LYS A 31 -4.38 7.40 -4.76
N HIS A 32 -5.46 7.28 -5.54
CA HIS A 32 -6.83 7.29 -5.00
C HIS A 32 -7.06 6.17 -3.97
N ASN A 33 -6.56 4.96 -4.20
CA ASN A 33 -6.73 3.85 -3.26
C ASN A 33 -5.91 4.07 -1.99
N LEU A 34 -4.66 4.54 -2.12
CA LEU A 34 -3.82 4.82 -0.97
C LEU A 34 -4.44 5.89 -0.04
N GLN A 35 -5.09 6.91 -0.61
CA GLN A 35 -5.82 7.96 0.13
C GLN A 35 -7.18 7.50 0.67
N THR A 36 -7.80 6.51 0.04
CA THR A 36 -9.14 6.03 0.42
C THR A 36 -9.09 4.99 1.53
N TYR A 37 -8.02 4.22 1.62
CA TYR A 37 -7.86 3.10 2.58
C TYR A 37 -6.64 3.29 3.48
N GLY A 38 -6.12 4.51 3.58
CA GLY A 38 -4.92 4.87 4.30
C GLY A 38 -4.73 6.37 4.40
N ASP A 39 -3.99 6.83 5.41
CA ASP A 39 -3.74 8.26 5.66
C ASP A 39 -2.25 8.56 5.98
N GLY A 40 -1.40 7.53 6.10
CA GLY A 40 0.01 7.71 6.45
C GLY A 40 0.96 7.85 5.26
N PHE A 41 0.45 7.82 4.02
CA PHE A 41 1.30 8.00 2.85
C PHE A 41 1.54 9.50 2.58
N PRO A 42 2.79 9.92 2.33
CA PRO A 42 3.10 11.29 1.95
C PRO A 42 2.71 11.55 0.48
N LEU A 43 1.40 11.55 0.21
CA LEU A 43 0.81 11.80 -1.09
C LEU A 43 0.43 13.27 -1.20
N SER A 44 1.41 14.17 -1.10
CA SER A 44 1.15 15.60 -1.31
C SER A 44 0.84 15.85 -2.78
N ASP A 45 -0.18 16.67 -3.06
CA ASP A 45 -0.52 17.14 -4.42
C ASP A 45 0.65 17.83 -5.14
N SER A 46 1.66 18.27 -4.37
CA SER A 46 2.89 18.91 -4.87
C SER A 46 4.04 17.94 -5.14
N ILE A 47 3.99 16.72 -4.60
CA ILE A 47 4.95 15.67 -4.99
C ILE A 47 4.30 14.95 -6.16
N VAL A 48 4.60 15.48 -7.33
CA VAL A 48 4.41 14.79 -8.60
C VAL A 48 5.35 13.57 -8.58
N THR A 49 4.98 12.54 -7.82
CA THR A 49 5.40 11.16 -8.03
C THR A 49 4.69 10.68 -9.29
N ASP A 50 4.94 11.39 -10.39
CA ASP A 50 4.72 10.82 -11.70
C ASP A 50 5.74 9.70 -11.85
N ILE A 51 5.42 8.74 -12.69
CA ILE A 51 6.32 7.68 -13.19
C ILE A 51 7.71 8.23 -13.60
N ALA A 52 7.83 9.54 -13.82
CA ALA A 52 9.03 10.24 -14.27
C ALA A 52 10.00 10.72 -13.17
N ASN A 53 9.61 10.98 -11.91
CA ASN A 53 10.52 11.54 -10.91
C ASN A 53 10.27 11.03 -9.48
N ASP A 54 11.35 10.54 -8.87
CA ASP A 54 11.50 10.14 -7.46
C ASP A 54 10.49 9.08 -6.97
N VAL A 55 10.81 7.80 -7.19
CA VAL A 55 10.02 6.67 -6.70
C VAL A 55 10.15 6.57 -5.18
N PRO A 56 9.06 6.71 -4.40
CA PRO A 56 9.13 6.59 -2.96
C PRO A 56 9.63 5.20 -2.54
N ILE A 57 10.71 5.18 -1.77
CA ILE A 57 11.27 3.95 -1.19
C ILE A 57 10.66 3.77 0.20
N LEU A 58 9.89 2.71 0.33
CA LEU A 58 9.27 2.27 1.58
C LEU A 58 10.29 1.49 2.42
N SER A 59 10.16 1.54 3.74
CA SER A 59 11.02 0.74 4.64
C SER A 59 10.62 -0.75 4.66
N GLU A 60 9.43 -1.04 4.17
CA GLU A 60 8.77 -2.34 4.19
C GLU A 60 9.31 -3.26 3.09
N SER A 61 9.36 -4.57 3.38
CA SER A 61 9.82 -5.57 2.41
C SER A 61 8.79 -5.80 1.30
N THR A 62 9.22 -6.44 0.22
CA THR A 62 8.40 -6.82 -0.94
C THR A 62 7.09 -7.52 -0.54
N GLU A 63 7.13 -8.43 0.42
CA GLU A 63 5.97 -9.18 0.91
C GLU A 63 4.99 -8.28 1.66
N VAL A 64 5.51 -7.38 2.49
CA VAL A 64 4.70 -6.46 3.30
C VAL A 64 4.04 -5.42 2.41
N VAL A 65 4.78 -4.79 1.48
CA VAL A 65 4.22 -3.83 0.52
C VAL A 65 3.14 -4.48 -0.35
N ARG A 66 3.38 -5.71 -0.82
CA ARG A 66 2.37 -6.48 -1.56
C ARG A 66 1.11 -6.72 -0.74
N LEU A 67 1.25 -7.03 0.55
CA LEU A 67 0.13 -7.25 1.45
C LEU A 67 -0.66 -5.96 1.69
N MET A 68 0.02 -4.85 1.98
CA MET A 68 -0.59 -3.52 2.13
C MET A 68 -1.43 -3.13 0.90
N LEU A 69 -0.87 -3.26 -0.30
CA LEU A 69 -1.57 -2.92 -1.53
C LEU A 69 -2.83 -3.78 -1.74
N ARG A 70 -2.87 -5.03 -1.26
CA ARG A 70 -4.09 -5.85 -1.30
C ARG A 70 -5.17 -5.34 -0.36
N PHE A 71 -4.79 -4.88 0.84
CA PHE A 71 -5.73 -4.28 1.79
C PHE A 71 -6.29 -2.94 1.31
N MET A 72 -5.58 -2.24 0.43
CA MET A 72 -5.99 -0.98 -0.20
C MET A 72 -6.83 -1.15 -1.46
N HIS A 73 -7.37 -2.35 -1.71
CA HIS A 73 -8.33 -2.57 -2.78
C HIS A 73 -9.67 -3.01 -2.22
N ARG A 74 -10.77 -2.57 -2.84
CA ARG A 74 -12.09 -3.13 -2.54
C ARG A 74 -12.10 -4.59 -2.96
N GLY A 75 -12.19 -5.48 -1.99
CA GLY A 75 -12.22 -6.90 -2.25
C GLY A 75 -12.16 -7.73 -0.99
N ARG A 76 -12.11 -9.04 -1.17
CA ARG A 76 -11.88 -9.97 -0.08
C ARG A 76 -10.44 -9.83 0.41
N GLN A 77 -10.29 -9.59 1.70
CA GLN A 77 -8.96 -9.50 2.33
C GLN A 77 -8.21 -10.83 2.21
N PRO A 78 -6.88 -10.80 2.03
CA PRO A 78 -6.07 -12.00 1.91
C PRO A 78 -6.12 -12.81 3.21
N ASP A 79 -6.04 -14.14 3.05
CA ASP A 79 -6.04 -15.07 4.18
C ASP A 79 -4.69 -15.01 4.91
N LEU A 80 -4.67 -14.27 6.03
CA LEU A 80 -3.47 -14.08 6.84
C LEU A 80 -2.98 -15.36 7.52
N LEU A 81 -3.85 -16.36 7.71
CA LEU A 81 -3.46 -17.65 8.32
C LEU A 81 -2.52 -18.46 7.41
N ARG A 82 -2.41 -18.09 6.14
CA ARG A 82 -1.53 -18.75 5.15
C ARG A 82 -0.19 -18.04 4.98
N LEU A 83 0.07 -16.97 5.72
CA LEU A 83 1.30 -16.20 5.64
C LEU A 83 2.21 -16.52 6.83
N PRO A 84 3.54 -16.41 6.67
CA PRO A 84 4.46 -16.50 7.80
C PRO A 84 4.13 -15.45 8.86
N PHE A 85 4.24 -15.82 10.13
CA PHE A 85 3.96 -14.92 11.25
C PHE A 85 4.77 -13.62 11.18
N ASP A 86 6.06 -13.69 10.82
CA ASP A 86 6.93 -12.51 10.67
C ASP A 86 6.39 -11.54 9.61
N THR A 87 5.85 -12.03 8.49
CA THR A 87 5.22 -11.18 7.48
C THR A 87 3.97 -10.49 8.04
N VAL A 88 3.15 -11.21 8.79
CA VAL A 88 1.93 -10.66 9.40
C VAL A 88 2.26 -9.64 10.48
N ALA A 89 3.26 -9.90 11.32
CA ALA A 89 3.71 -8.98 12.36
C ALA A 89 4.23 -7.67 11.76
N ARG A 90 5.13 -7.74 10.76
CA ARG A 90 5.63 -6.55 10.05
C ARG A 90 4.54 -5.81 9.29
N PHE A 91 3.55 -6.56 8.78
CA PHE A 91 2.37 -5.94 8.18
C PHE A 91 1.52 -5.19 9.19
N ALA A 92 1.35 -5.70 10.42
CA ALA A 92 0.65 -4.96 11.46
C ALA A 92 1.35 -3.63 11.80
N ASP A 93 2.68 -3.65 11.93
CA ASP A 93 3.47 -2.42 12.12
C ASP A 93 3.28 -1.42 10.97
N ALA A 94 3.33 -1.92 9.73
CA ALA A 94 3.10 -1.10 8.54
C ALA A 94 1.65 -0.59 8.47
N ALA A 95 0.67 -1.42 8.82
CA ALA A 95 -0.73 -1.05 8.81
C ALA A 95 -1.00 0.13 9.73
N GLU A 96 -0.45 0.11 10.95
CA GLU A 96 -0.54 1.23 11.89
C GLU A 96 0.22 2.46 11.37
N LYS A 97 1.44 2.29 10.84
CA LYS A 97 2.24 3.39 10.27
C LYS A 97 1.52 4.13 9.13
N TYR A 98 0.83 3.39 8.27
CA TYR A 98 0.15 3.93 7.09
C TYR A 98 -1.35 4.14 7.30
N PHE A 99 -1.86 3.91 8.51
CA PHE A 99 -3.27 4.00 8.89
C PHE A 99 -4.18 3.18 7.96
N ILE A 100 -3.85 1.92 7.70
CA ILE A 100 -4.65 1.06 6.81
C ILE A 100 -5.97 0.68 7.49
N ASP A 101 -7.05 1.36 7.13
CA ASP A 101 -8.35 1.32 7.83
C ASP A 101 -8.89 -0.09 8.11
N SER A 102 -8.71 -1.01 7.16
CA SER A 102 -9.24 -2.38 7.27
C SER A 102 -8.32 -3.34 8.03
N ALA A 103 -7.16 -2.87 8.47
CA ALA A 103 -6.13 -3.65 9.15
C ALA A 103 -5.68 -3.04 10.50
N THR A 104 -6.08 -1.80 10.80
CA THR A 104 -5.81 -1.13 12.08
C THR A 104 -6.96 -1.29 13.06
N GLY A 105 -6.64 -1.28 14.35
CA GLY A 105 -7.63 -1.39 15.43
C GLY A 105 -8.25 -0.04 15.84
N THR A 106 -7.77 1.07 15.28
CA THR A 106 -8.19 2.42 15.65
C THR A 106 -8.80 3.12 14.45
N GLN A 107 -9.98 3.70 14.67
CA GLN A 107 -10.59 4.64 13.75
C GLN A 107 -9.66 5.85 13.62
N GLY A 108 -9.25 6.20 12.41
CA GLY A 108 -8.51 7.44 12.16
C GLY A 108 -9.23 8.65 12.78
N PRO A 109 -8.50 9.71 13.18
CA PRO A 109 -9.10 10.88 13.81
C PRO A 109 -10.17 11.50 12.89
N GLY A 110 -11.46 11.22 13.15
CA GLY A 110 -12.58 11.79 12.40
C GLY A 110 -13.69 10.82 11.95
N SER A 111 -13.58 9.50 12.19
CA SER A 111 -14.69 8.59 11.87
C SER A 111 -15.79 8.65 12.95
N PRO A 112 -17.08 8.86 12.59
CA PRO A 112 -18.15 8.82 13.56
C PRO A 112 -18.45 7.36 13.98
N CYS A 113 -18.64 7.16 15.28
CA CYS A 113 -19.09 5.92 15.91
C CYS A 113 -20.41 5.40 15.31
#